data_AF-A0AAD8SKT7-F1
#
_entry.id   AF-A0AAD8SKT7-F1
#
_cell.length_a   1.000
_cell.length_b   1.000
_cell.length_c   1.000
_cell.angle_alpha   90.00
_cell.angle_beta   90.00
_cell.angle_gamma   90.00
#
_symmetry.space_group_name_H-M   'P 1'
#
loop_
_entity.id
_entity.type
_entity.pdbx_description
1 polymer ?
#
loop_
_entity_poly.entity_id
_entity_poly.type
_entity_poly.pdbx_seq_one_letter_code
_entity_poly.pdbx_strand_id
1 'polypeptide(L)'
;MGGEEALAAFGARRKKERESEPEESRTDPKAYEARLYRLFWNNNFAAECGSYEDTTLTGPTRAVVVNVHPVYFEVDLKVKGAVESEDRDLSFLALCYTCNGPCISYVTNLVGTSKLSTLKFTFGHILNSVEATVNMEVIRGRWPCDYQGVSTAKTSNIDDMDIVMLAFEDGKLPMDDDCKIKLSRRVICVELVPPDLKKSKLMFTLKALHINDTNGKVEHYLSFKPKKNGRSHRKIKVGPCEIQVTVAWSLLSTFKCFYEEAIS
;
A
#
# COMPACT_ATOMS: atom_id res chain seq x y z
N MET A 1 19.43 53.07 17.49
CA MET A 1 18.33 52.40 16.77
C MET A 1 18.32 50.97 17.25
N GLY A 2 17.38 50.70 18.15
CA GLY A 2 17.47 49.64 19.16
C GLY A 2 16.87 48.33 18.68
N GLY A 3 17.29 47.23 19.31
CA GLY A 3 16.85 45.87 18.99
C GLY A 3 15.33 45.67 18.94
N GLU A 4 14.53 46.52 19.58
CA GLU A 4 13.06 46.50 19.51
C GLU A 4 12.52 46.85 18.11
N GLU A 5 13.09 47.83 17.41
CA GLU A 5 12.66 48.17 16.04
C GLU A 5 12.96 47.04 15.06
N ALA A 6 14.11 46.38 15.23
CA ALA A 6 14.49 45.21 14.43
C ALA A 6 13.57 44.01 14.69
N LEU A 7 13.17 43.79 15.95
CA LEU A 7 12.24 42.73 16.34
C LEU A 7 10.82 43.01 15.80
N ALA A 8 10.38 44.27 15.86
CA ALA A 8 9.09 44.70 15.31
C ALA A 8 9.05 44.56 13.78
N ALA A 9 10.13 44.95 13.09
CA ALA A 9 10.25 44.79 11.65
C ALA A 9 10.28 43.32 11.23
N PHE A 10 10.98 42.45 11.97
CA PHE A 10 10.97 41.01 11.75
C PHE A 10 9.58 40.40 11.97
N GLY A 11 8.89 40.79 13.05
CA GLY A 11 7.53 40.37 13.36
C GLY A 11 6.52 40.77 12.28
N ALA A 12 6.60 42.01 11.79
CA ALA A 12 5.76 42.54 10.73
C ALA A 12 6.00 41.82 9.39
N ARG A 13 7.26 41.56 9.04
CA ARG A 13 7.62 40.80 7.84
C ARG A 13 7.08 39.38 7.89
N ARG A 14 7.26 38.68 9.02
CA ARG A 14 6.77 37.30 9.21
C ARG A 14 5.24 37.22 9.28
N LYS A 15 4.57 38.30 9.69
CA LYS A 15 3.11 38.41 9.65
C LYS A 15 2.63 38.58 8.20
N LYS A 16 3.27 39.47 7.44
CA LYS A 16 2.98 39.70 6.02
C LYS A 16 3.25 38.47 5.14
N GLU A 17 4.35 37.76 5.40
CA GLU A 17 4.67 36.47 4.74
C GLU A 17 3.57 35.43 5.02
N ARG A 18 3.15 35.27 6.28
CA ARG A 18 2.04 34.36 6.62
C ARG A 18 0.69 34.79 6.05
N GLU A 19 0.43 36.09 5.90
CA GLU A 19 -0.80 36.62 5.30
C GLU A 19 -0.82 36.53 3.77
N SER A 20 0.36 36.42 3.15
CA SER A 20 0.50 36.18 1.71
C SER A 20 0.36 34.72 1.31
N GLU A 21 0.46 33.80 2.26
CA GLU A 21 0.18 32.39 2.01
C GLU A 21 -1.33 32.15 1.88
N PRO A 22 -1.75 31.23 1.01
CA PRO A 22 -3.17 30.89 0.86
C PRO A 22 -3.79 30.49 2.20
N GLU A 23 -5.04 30.89 2.45
CA GLU A 23 -5.75 30.63 3.71
C GLU A 23 -5.73 29.14 4.12
N GLU A 24 -5.75 28.26 3.12
CA GLU A 24 -5.59 26.80 3.27
C GLU A 24 -4.31 26.41 4.03
N SER A 25 -3.18 27.13 3.87
CA SER A 25 -1.93 26.84 4.60
C SER A 25 -2.05 27.04 6.11
N ARG A 26 -3.06 27.80 6.55
CA ARG A 26 -3.32 28.11 7.95
C ARG A 26 -4.42 27.23 8.54
N THR A 27 -5.45 26.92 7.76
CA THR A 27 -6.63 26.18 8.21
C THR A 27 -6.46 24.67 8.07
N ASP A 28 -5.79 24.22 7.00
CA ASP A 28 -5.40 22.84 6.76
C ASP A 28 -3.98 22.76 6.15
N PRO A 29 -2.95 22.97 6.98
CA PRO A 29 -1.56 22.99 6.50
C PRO A 29 -1.16 21.71 5.76
N LYS A 30 -1.74 20.56 6.11
CA LYS A 30 -1.42 19.27 5.47
C LYS A 30 -2.05 19.16 4.09
N ALA A 31 -3.29 19.60 3.91
CA ALA A 31 -3.92 19.69 2.60
C ALA A 31 -3.13 20.64 1.69
N TYR A 32 -2.72 21.79 2.23
CA TYR A 32 -1.89 22.75 1.52
C TYR A 32 -0.54 22.14 1.09
N GLU A 33 0.17 21.45 1.99
CA GLU A 33 1.42 20.75 1.69
C GLU A 33 1.23 19.67 0.62
N ALA A 34 0.18 18.86 0.72
CA ALA A 34 -0.13 17.82 -0.26
C ALA A 34 -0.39 18.43 -1.65
N ARG A 35 -1.14 19.54 -1.71
CA ARG A 35 -1.37 20.30 -2.96
C ARG A 35 -0.08 20.85 -3.55
N LEU A 36 0.80 21.41 -2.73
CA LEU A 36 2.11 21.88 -3.19
C LEU A 36 2.97 20.72 -3.70
N TYR A 37 2.96 19.57 -3.02
CA TYR A 37 3.66 18.38 -3.46
C TYR A 37 3.12 17.85 -4.80
N ARG A 38 1.80 17.82 -4.97
CA ARG A 38 1.13 17.45 -6.22
C ARG A 38 1.54 18.34 -7.40
N LEU A 39 1.56 19.66 -7.18
CA LEU A 39 2.06 20.62 -8.17
C LEU A 39 3.55 20.40 -8.47
N PHE A 40 4.37 20.21 -7.45
CA PHE A 40 5.79 19.90 -7.59
C PHE A 40 5.98 18.62 -8.41
N TRP A 41 5.29 17.53 -8.07
CA TRP A 41 5.39 16.24 -8.76
C TRP A 41 5.02 16.38 -10.23
N ASN A 42 3.85 16.97 -10.51
CA ASN A 42 3.37 17.11 -11.87
C ASN A 42 4.30 17.96 -12.73
N ASN A 43 4.89 19.02 -12.16
CA ASN A 43 5.81 19.88 -12.90
C ASN A 43 7.16 19.21 -13.17
N ASN A 44 7.66 18.38 -12.23
CA ASN A 44 9.02 17.85 -12.32
C ASN A 44 9.09 16.42 -12.88
N PHE A 45 8.03 15.62 -12.72
CA PHE A 45 8.09 14.18 -13.00
C PHE A 45 6.99 13.68 -13.94
N ALA A 46 5.94 14.45 -14.24
CA ALA A 46 4.81 13.93 -15.03
C ALA A 46 5.22 13.44 -16.43
N ALA A 47 6.21 14.08 -17.05
CA ALA A 47 6.69 13.70 -18.38
C ALA A 47 7.40 12.33 -18.41
N GLU A 48 8.00 11.90 -17.30
CA GLU A 48 8.79 10.66 -17.20
C GLU A 48 8.07 9.56 -16.42
N CYS A 49 7.27 9.93 -15.43
CA CYS A 49 6.72 9.03 -14.41
C CYS A 49 5.18 8.97 -14.38
N GLY A 50 4.50 9.74 -15.23
CA GLY A 50 3.04 9.88 -15.21
C GLY A 50 2.55 10.94 -14.21
N SER A 51 1.31 11.38 -14.39
CA SER A 51 0.70 12.39 -13.54
C SER A 51 0.47 11.87 -12.12
N TYR A 52 0.43 12.76 -11.14
CA TYR A 52 0.11 12.42 -9.75
C TYR A 52 -1.25 11.70 -9.63
N GLU A 53 -2.19 11.99 -10.54
CA GLU A 53 -3.53 11.39 -10.57
C GLU A 53 -3.60 9.99 -11.17
N ASP A 54 -2.50 9.45 -11.69
CA ASP A 54 -2.52 8.21 -12.46
C ASP A 54 -2.75 6.95 -11.57
N THR A 55 -3.34 7.08 -10.36
CA THR A 55 -3.53 5.98 -9.41
C THR A 55 -4.99 5.61 -9.11
N THR A 56 -5.20 4.27 -9.11
CA THR A 56 -6.46 3.53 -9.17
C THR A 56 -7.18 3.30 -7.82
N LEU A 57 -8.50 3.14 -7.90
CA LEU A 57 -9.45 2.82 -6.80
C LEU A 57 -9.14 1.53 -5.99
N THR A 58 -8.21 0.68 -6.40
CA THR A 58 -7.93 -0.65 -5.82
C THR A 58 -6.69 -0.71 -4.92
N GLY A 59 -6.18 0.45 -4.50
CA GLY A 59 -4.90 0.57 -3.79
C GLY A 59 -3.71 0.51 -4.75
N PRO A 60 -2.48 0.61 -4.22
CA PRO A 60 -1.29 0.72 -5.04
C PRO A 60 -1.09 -0.53 -5.92
N THR A 61 -1.00 -0.34 -7.24
CA THR A 61 -0.68 -1.38 -8.22
C THR A 61 0.80 -1.73 -8.25
N ARG A 62 1.62 -0.94 -7.57
CA ARG A 62 3.08 -1.05 -7.41
C ARG A 62 3.45 -0.64 -5.99
N ALA A 63 4.55 -1.16 -5.46
CA ALA A 63 4.99 -0.77 -4.12
C ALA A 63 5.44 0.70 -4.06
N VAL A 64 5.14 1.36 -2.94
CA VAL A 64 5.48 2.77 -2.70
C VAL A 64 6.86 2.84 -2.06
N VAL A 65 7.79 3.57 -2.68
CA VAL A 65 9.15 3.75 -2.19
C VAL A 65 9.22 4.97 -1.28
N VAL A 66 9.50 4.75 0.00
CA VAL A 66 9.77 5.82 0.97
C VAL A 66 11.29 5.98 1.08
N ASN A 67 11.86 7.04 0.49
CA ASN A 67 13.30 7.31 0.59
C ASN A 67 13.55 8.75 1.05
N VAL A 68 13.70 9.69 0.11
CA VAL A 68 14.01 11.10 0.40
C VAL A 68 12.74 11.96 0.49
N HIS A 69 11.71 11.62 -0.28
CA HIS A 69 10.48 12.40 -0.32
C HIS A 69 9.42 11.81 0.62
N PRO A 70 8.66 12.67 1.32
CA PRO A 70 7.51 12.24 2.08
C PRO A 70 6.48 11.54 1.20
N VAL A 71 5.82 10.53 1.76
CA VAL A 71 4.63 9.92 1.15
C VAL A 71 3.40 10.57 1.75
N TYR A 72 2.53 11.08 0.88
CA TYR A 72 1.25 11.66 1.26
C TYR A 72 0.13 10.66 0.99
N PHE A 73 -0.68 10.39 2.01
CA PHE A 73 -1.92 9.65 1.91
C PHE A 73 -3.07 10.66 1.90
N GLU A 74 -3.67 10.86 0.73
CA GLU A 74 -4.87 11.69 0.58
C GLU A 74 -6.11 10.82 0.70
N VAL A 75 -7.10 11.31 1.42
CA VAL A 75 -8.32 10.58 1.75
C VAL A 75 -9.50 11.52 1.59
N ASP A 76 -10.38 11.16 0.68
CA ASP A 76 -11.67 11.82 0.49
C ASP A 76 -12.79 10.84 0.88
N LEU A 77 -13.40 11.07 2.04
CA LEU A 77 -14.53 10.28 2.54
C LEU A 77 -15.82 11.04 2.37
N LYS A 78 -16.80 10.38 1.76
CA LYS A 78 -18.15 10.89 1.55
C LYS A 78 -19.19 9.93 2.09
N VAL A 79 -20.23 10.47 2.69
CA VAL A 79 -21.46 9.75 2.99
C VAL A 79 -22.29 9.74 1.71
N LYS A 80 -22.61 8.54 1.22
CA LYS A 80 -23.46 8.37 0.03
C LYS A 80 -24.92 8.71 0.34
N GLY A 81 -25.51 9.57 -0.48
CA GLY A 81 -26.95 9.86 -0.47
C GLY A 81 -27.75 8.85 -1.30
N ALA A 82 -29.07 9.05 -1.44
CA ALA A 82 -29.87 8.20 -2.32
C ALA A 82 -29.54 8.43 -3.81
N VAL A 83 -29.07 9.63 -4.12
CA VAL A 83 -28.54 10.06 -5.42
C VAL A 83 -27.21 10.79 -5.22
N GLU A 84 -26.36 10.87 -6.26
CA GLU A 84 -25.04 11.51 -6.15
C GLU A 84 -25.10 12.98 -5.70
N SER A 85 -26.16 13.71 -6.04
CA SER A 85 -26.36 15.09 -5.59
C SER A 85 -26.64 15.23 -4.09
N GLU A 86 -26.96 14.12 -3.41
CA GLU A 86 -27.16 14.06 -1.96
C GLU A 86 -25.92 13.56 -1.21
N ASP A 87 -24.83 13.23 -1.92
CA ASP A 87 -23.56 12.87 -1.30
C ASP A 87 -23.04 14.02 -0.44
N ARG A 88 -22.51 13.69 0.73
CA ARG A 88 -21.98 14.69 1.68
C ARG A 88 -20.55 14.36 2.04
N ASP A 89 -19.69 15.36 2.03
CA ASP A 89 -18.31 15.20 2.48
C ASP A 89 -18.28 14.91 3.98
N LEU A 90 -17.71 13.77 4.34
CA LEU A 90 -17.51 13.36 5.73
C LEU A 90 -16.15 13.86 6.24
N SER A 91 -15.11 13.69 5.42
CA SER A 91 -13.74 14.02 5.80
C SER A 91 -12.84 14.12 4.59
N PHE A 92 -12.05 15.19 4.52
CA PHE A 92 -10.91 15.31 3.61
C PHE A 92 -9.64 15.36 4.45
N LEU A 93 -8.71 14.44 4.23
CA LEU A 93 -7.51 14.30 5.06
C LEU A 93 -6.29 14.01 4.20
N ALA A 94 -5.23 14.78 4.41
CA ALA A 94 -3.89 14.46 3.93
C ALA A 94 -3.00 14.05 5.12
N LEU A 95 -2.38 12.88 5.04
CA LEU A 95 -1.41 12.40 6.02
C LEU A 95 -0.04 12.26 5.38
N CYS A 96 0.96 12.85 6.04
CA CYS A 96 2.35 12.77 5.60
C CYS A 96 3.09 11.68 6.38
N TYR A 97 3.86 10.87 5.67
CA TYR A 97 4.79 9.89 6.23
C TYR A 97 6.21 10.13 5.72
N THR A 98 7.14 10.29 6.67
CA THR A 98 8.58 10.36 6.40
C THR A 98 9.32 9.24 7.10
N CYS A 99 10.35 8.70 6.44
CA CYS A 99 11.23 7.71 7.03
C CYS A 99 12.22 8.35 8.02
N ASN A 100 11.77 8.62 9.24
CA ASN A 100 12.62 8.98 10.39
C ASN A 100 12.70 7.83 11.41
N GLY A 101 12.23 6.64 11.01
CA GLY A 101 12.06 5.48 11.86
C GLY A 101 13.35 4.68 12.07
N PRO A 102 13.27 3.61 12.88
CA PRO A 102 14.41 2.73 13.12
C PRO A 102 14.84 2.02 11.83
N CYS A 103 16.11 1.61 11.76
CA CYS A 103 16.67 0.83 10.65
C CYS A 103 16.23 -0.65 10.71
N ILE A 104 14.95 -0.91 10.98
CA ILE A 104 14.30 -2.22 10.92
C ILE A 104 12.93 -2.10 10.23
N SER A 105 12.40 -3.22 9.72
CA SER A 105 11.01 -3.26 9.24
C SER A 105 10.02 -3.29 10.40
N TYR A 106 8.89 -2.58 10.29
CA TYR A 106 7.89 -2.49 11.37
C TYR A 106 6.48 -2.13 10.84
N VAL A 107 5.46 -2.44 11.64
CA VAL A 107 4.09 -1.94 11.41
C VAL A 107 3.95 -0.61 12.12
N THR A 108 3.37 0.37 11.44
CA THR A 108 3.09 1.68 12.00
C THR A 108 1.68 2.14 11.70
N ASN A 109 1.26 3.16 12.43
CA ASN A 109 -0.05 3.76 12.30
C ASN A 109 0.09 5.26 12.10
N LEU A 110 -0.63 5.80 11.12
CA LEU A 110 -0.89 7.23 11.02
C LEU A 110 -2.32 7.49 11.45
N VAL A 111 -2.50 8.39 12.41
CA VAL A 111 -3.82 8.83 12.85
C VAL A 111 -4.00 10.26 12.38
N GLY A 112 -5.12 10.52 11.71
CA GLY A 112 -5.52 11.87 11.35
C GLY A 112 -6.99 12.07 11.66
N THR A 113 -7.29 13.25 12.18
CA THR A 113 -8.66 13.69 12.42
C THR A 113 -8.94 14.82 11.45
N SER A 114 -10.06 14.73 10.75
CA SER A 114 -10.57 15.80 9.90
C SER A 114 -12.08 15.85 9.96
N LYS A 115 -12.63 17.08 9.96
CA LYS A 115 -14.04 17.41 10.08
C LYS A 115 -14.78 16.51 11.09
N LEU A 116 -15.45 15.47 10.61
CA LEU A 116 -16.36 14.61 11.38
C LEU A 116 -15.81 13.20 11.65
N SER A 117 -14.55 12.91 11.30
CA SER A 117 -13.98 11.57 11.45
C SER A 117 -12.53 11.57 11.92
N THR A 118 -12.15 10.48 12.61
CA THR A 118 -10.76 10.15 12.90
C THR A 118 -10.42 8.86 12.18
N LEU A 119 -9.41 8.90 11.32
CA LEU A 119 -8.95 7.77 10.54
C LEU A 119 -7.59 7.30 11.06
N LYS A 120 -7.44 5.97 11.12
CA LYS A 120 -6.19 5.30 11.46
C LYS A 120 -5.74 4.44 10.28
N PHE A 121 -4.60 4.80 9.69
CA PHE A 121 -3.96 4.07 8.61
C PHE A 121 -2.86 3.19 9.17
N THR A 122 -3.04 1.87 9.06
CA THR A 122 -2.03 0.89 9.43
C THR A 122 -1.27 0.43 8.19
N PHE A 123 0.06 0.49 8.20
CA PHE A 123 0.89 -0.04 7.12
C PHE A 123 2.23 -0.57 7.62
N GLY A 124 2.86 -1.44 6.82
CA GLY A 124 4.20 -1.95 7.06
C GLY A 124 5.26 -1.10 6.37
N HIS A 125 6.19 -0.56 7.14
CA HIS A 125 7.44 -0.04 6.61
C HIS A 125 8.40 -1.22 6.43
N ILE A 126 8.81 -1.51 5.20
CA ILE A 126 9.69 -2.64 4.88
C ILE A 126 11.01 -2.15 4.30
N LEU A 127 12.10 -2.37 5.05
CA LEU A 127 13.45 -2.03 4.60
C LEU A 127 13.96 -3.04 3.58
N ASN A 128 14.87 -2.59 2.70
CA ASN A 128 15.51 -3.43 1.69
C ASN A 128 14.49 -4.35 1.00
N SER A 129 13.42 -3.78 0.45
CA SER A 129 12.27 -4.56 0.00
C SER A 129 12.32 -4.88 -1.49
N VAL A 130 11.66 -5.98 -1.84
CA VAL A 130 11.30 -6.32 -3.20
C VAL A 130 9.79 -6.26 -3.34
N GLU A 131 9.32 -5.87 -4.52
CA GLU A 131 7.93 -5.99 -4.88
C GLU A 131 7.64 -7.45 -5.26
N ALA A 132 6.60 -8.03 -4.65
CA ALA A 132 6.08 -9.33 -4.98
C ALA A 132 4.70 -9.18 -5.62
N THR A 133 4.61 -9.43 -6.92
CA THR A 133 3.34 -9.49 -7.64
C THR A 133 2.83 -10.92 -7.64
N VAL A 134 1.73 -11.16 -6.93
CA VAL A 134 1.07 -12.45 -6.82
C VAL A 134 0.03 -12.60 -7.93
N ASN A 135 0.07 -13.74 -8.61
CA ASN A 135 -0.93 -14.19 -9.56
C ASN A 135 -1.42 -15.59 -9.15
N MET A 136 -2.72 -15.84 -9.36
CA MET A 136 -3.33 -17.14 -9.08
C MET A 136 -4.09 -17.62 -10.31
N GLU A 137 -3.91 -18.90 -10.64
CA GLU A 137 -4.49 -19.51 -11.83
C GLU A 137 -4.96 -20.94 -11.52
N VAL A 138 -6.16 -21.30 -11.96
CA VAL A 138 -6.65 -22.68 -11.89
C VAL A 138 -6.00 -23.46 -13.02
N ILE A 139 -5.11 -24.39 -12.68
CA ILE A 139 -4.39 -25.19 -13.67
C ILE A 139 -5.07 -26.54 -13.95
N ARG A 140 -5.88 -27.04 -13.00
CA ARG A 140 -6.69 -28.26 -13.17
C ARG A 140 -7.95 -28.21 -12.31
N GLY A 141 -9.01 -28.86 -12.80
CA GLY A 141 -10.28 -29.00 -12.08
C GLY A 141 -11.08 -27.69 -12.00
N ARG A 142 -12.00 -27.62 -11.04
CA ARG A 142 -12.87 -26.46 -10.80
C ARG A 142 -12.97 -26.21 -9.30
N TRP A 143 -13.09 -24.95 -8.91
CA TRP A 143 -13.35 -24.58 -7.52
C TRP A 143 -14.66 -25.21 -7.05
N PRO A 144 -14.70 -25.82 -5.85
CA PRO A 144 -15.94 -26.32 -5.27
C PRO A 144 -16.94 -25.18 -5.02
N CYS A 145 -18.13 -25.24 -5.63
CA CYS A 145 -19.13 -24.15 -5.60
C CYS A 145 -19.69 -23.85 -4.19
N ASP A 146 -19.44 -24.74 -3.24
CA ASP A 146 -19.87 -24.74 -1.84
C ASP A 146 -18.80 -24.20 -0.88
N TYR A 147 -17.68 -23.70 -1.41
CA TYR A 147 -16.58 -23.15 -0.62
C TYR A 147 -16.38 -21.66 -0.86
N GLN A 148 -16.41 -20.88 0.22
CA GLN A 148 -15.87 -19.53 0.23
C GLN A 148 -14.35 -19.56 0.41
N GLY A 149 -13.67 -18.48 0.02
CA GLY A 149 -12.22 -18.43 0.02
C GLY A 149 -11.66 -17.09 0.46
N VAL A 150 -10.64 -17.14 1.31
CA VAL A 150 -9.84 -15.98 1.69
C VAL A 150 -8.38 -16.33 1.48
N SER A 151 -7.67 -15.49 0.73
CA SER A 151 -6.22 -15.55 0.63
C SER A 151 -5.57 -14.32 1.23
N THR A 152 -4.51 -14.56 1.99
CA THR A 152 -3.71 -13.50 2.62
C THR A 152 -2.24 -13.67 2.27
N ALA A 153 -1.52 -12.56 2.32
CA ALA A 153 -0.08 -12.53 2.17
C ALA A 153 0.54 -11.63 3.24
N LYS A 154 1.69 -12.05 3.78
CA LYS A 154 2.51 -11.22 4.67
C LYS A 154 3.99 -11.50 4.50
N THR A 155 4.82 -10.57 4.96
CA THR A 155 6.25 -10.84 5.15
C THR A 155 6.44 -11.50 6.52
N SER A 156 7.26 -12.55 6.60
CA SER A 156 7.40 -13.38 7.80
C SER A 156 7.99 -12.66 9.02
N ASN A 157 8.60 -11.49 8.82
CA ASN A 157 9.14 -10.67 9.91
C ASN A 157 8.12 -9.64 10.43
N ILE A 158 6.93 -9.58 9.82
CA ILE A 158 5.84 -8.69 10.20
C ILE A 158 4.62 -9.57 10.50
N ASP A 159 4.53 -10.04 11.75
CA ASP A 159 3.54 -11.04 12.14
C ASP A 159 2.11 -10.49 12.20
N ASP A 160 1.96 -9.21 12.54
CA ASP A 160 0.67 -8.55 12.84
C ASP A 160 0.02 -7.84 11.63
N MET A 161 0.45 -8.15 10.40
CA MET A 161 -0.13 -7.52 9.20
C MET A 161 -0.32 -8.51 8.04
N ASP A 162 -1.44 -9.22 8.07
CA ASP A 162 -1.93 -10.00 6.94
C ASP A 162 -2.66 -9.10 5.93
N ILE A 163 -2.16 -9.07 4.69
CA ILE A 163 -2.81 -8.36 3.58
C ILE A 163 -3.75 -9.33 2.88
N VAL A 164 -5.04 -9.00 2.84
CA VAL A 164 -6.01 -9.78 2.06
C VAL A 164 -5.75 -9.54 0.58
N MET A 165 -5.45 -10.62 -0.14
CA MET A 165 -5.20 -10.61 -1.58
C MET A 165 -6.48 -10.92 -2.37
N LEU A 166 -7.34 -11.76 -1.79
CA LEU A 166 -8.65 -12.13 -2.33
C LEU A 166 -9.55 -12.59 -1.18
N ALA A 167 -10.81 -12.16 -1.19
CA ALA A 167 -11.86 -12.70 -0.35
C ALA A 167 -13.16 -12.79 -1.17
N PHE A 168 -13.87 -13.89 -1.06
CA PHE A 168 -15.18 -14.09 -1.69
C PHE A 168 -16.02 -15.07 -0.84
N GLU A 169 -17.31 -14.77 -0.72
CA GLU A 169 -18.24 -15.48 0.19
C GLU A 169 -19.35 -16.24 -0.55
N ASP A 170 -19.60 -15.91 -1.82
CA ASP A 170 -20.71 -16.46 -2.62
C ASP A 170 -20.42 -17.85 -3.22
N GLY A 171 -19.32 -18.48 -2.80
CA GLY A 171 -18.88 -19.78 -3.31
C GLY A 171 -18.30 -19.75 -4.72
N LYS A 172 -18.30 -18.59 -5.38
CA LYS A 172 -17.84 -18.44 -6.76
C LYS A 172 -16.47 -17.80 -6.78
N LEU A 173 -15.48 -18.59 -7.21
CA LEU A 173 -14.13 -18.07 -7.40
C LEU A 173 -14.16 -16.96 -8.46
N PRO A 174 -13.74 -15.72 -8.14
CA PRO A 174 -13.82 -14.63 -9.09
C PRO A 174 -12.75 -14.81 -10.15
N MET A 175 -13.18 -14.84 -11.41
CA MET A 175 -12.32 -14.98 -12.59
C MET A 175 -12.34 -13.70 -13.41
N ASP A 176 -11.26 -13.39 -14.10
CA ASP A 176 -11.19 -12.37 -15.14
C ASP A 176 -11.42 -12.97 -16.54
N ASP A 177 -11.46 -12.09 -17.56
CA ASP A 177 -11.71 -12.47 -18.96
C ASP A 177 -10.62 -13.39 -19.54
N ASP A 178 -9.42 -13.39 -18.95
CA ASP A 178 -8.30 -14.26 -19.29
C ASP A 178 -8.36 -15.64 -18.59
N CYS A 179 -9.48 -15.96 -17.91
CA CYS A 179 -9.60 -17.14 -17.05
C CYS A 179 -8.56 -17.19 -15.92
N LYS A 180 -8.07 -16.05 -15.42
CA LYS A 180 -7.23 -15.97 -14.22
C LYS A 180 -8.08 -15.58 -13.01
N ILE A 181 -7.59 -15.92 -11.82
CA ILE A 181 -8.30 -15.57 -10.58
C ILE A 181 -8.11 -14.07 -10.32
N LYS A 182 -9.22 -13.34 -10.23
CA LYS A 182 -9.22 -11.90 -10.02
C LYS A 182 -8.97 -11.58 -8.54
N LEU A 183 -7.72 -11.27 -8.22
CA LEU A 183 -7.34 -10.78 -6.89
C LEU A 183 -7.78 -9.32 -6.68
N SER A 184 -8.24 -9.00 -5.47
CA SER A 184 -8.54 -7.61 -5.07
C SER A 184 -7.25 -6.80 -4.91
N ARG A 185 -6.17 -7.46 -4.47
CA ARG A 185 -4.81 -6.93 -4.42
C ARG A 185 -3.82 -7.93 -4.96
N ARG A 186 -2.87 -7.47 -5.76
CA ARG A 186 -1.86 -8.32 -6.43
C ARG A 186 -0.44 -8.07 -5.95
N VAL A 187 -0.19 -6.95 -5.27
CA VAL A 187 1.17 -6.52 -4.92
C VAL A 187 1.36 -6.44 -3.42
N ILE A 188 2.52 -6.91 -2.94
CA ILE A 188 2.98 -6.81 -1.56
C ILE A 188 4.49 -6.56 -1.51
N CYS A 189 4.95 -5.75 -0.55
CA CYS A 189 6.38 -5.57 -0.27
C CYS A 189 6.88 -6.71 0.61
N VAL A 190 8.04 -7.26 0.28
CA VAL A 190 8.67 -8.32 1.06
C VAL A 190 10.10 -7.94 1.38
N GLU A 191 10.48 -8.06 2.65
CA GLU A 191 11.83 -7.75 3.10
C GLU A 191 12.85 -8.70 2.43
N LEU A 192 13.87 -8.12 1.80
CA LEU A 192 15.00 -8.84 1.22
C LEU A 192 16.19 -8.72 2.18
N VAL A 193 16.23 -9.63 3.15
CA VAL A 193 17.28 -9.68 4.16
C VAL A 193 18.55 -10.35 3.58
N PRO A 194 19.76 -9.85 3.90
CA PRO A 194 21.02 -10.51 3.54
C PRO A 194 21.07 -11.98 4.01
N PRO A 195 21.87 -12.83 3.35
CA PRO A 195 21.92 -14.28 3.63
C PRO A 195 22.28 -14.65 5.07
N ASP A 196 23.02 -13.77 5.75
CA ASP A 196 23.62 -14.01 7.07
C ASP A 196 22.67 -13.69 8.24
N LEU A 197 21.52 -13.10 7.96
CA LEU A 197 20.49 -12.74 8.93
C LEU A 197 19.26 -13.65 8.80
N LYS A 198 18.30 -13.50 9.73
CA LYS A 198 17.04 -14.27 9.73
C LYS A 198 16.33 -14.12 8.38
N LYS A 199 16.24 -15.23 7.63
CA LYS A 199 15.65 -15.25 6.29
C LYS A 199 14.19 -14.80 6.34
N SER A 200 13.90 -13.63 5.77
CA SER A 200 12.52 -13.20 5.51
C SER A 200 11.93 -13.99 4.34
N LYS A 201 10.62 -14.26 4.42
CA LYS A 201 9.84 -14.97 3.41
C LYS A 201 8.53 -14.24 3.15
N LEU A 202 8.02 -14.40 1.93
CA LEU A 202 6.60 -14.16 1.66
C LEU A 202 5.82 -15.38 2.15
N MET A 203 4.96 -15.17 3.13
CA MET A 203 4.01 -16.16 3.64
C MET A 203 2.67 -15.89 2.96
N PHE A 204 2.18 -16.87 2.20
CA PHE A 204 0.88 -16.82 1.56
C PHE A 204 -0.01 -17.89 2.17
N THR A 205 -1.24 -17.51 2.51
CA THR A 205 -2.23 -18.42 3.08
C THR A 205 -3.45 -18.43 2.17
N LEU A 206 -3.98 -19.62 1.85
CA LEU A 206 -5.31 -19.77 1.28
C LEU A 206 -6.15 -20.56 2.27
N LYS A 207 -7.28 -19.99 2.68
CA LYS A 207 -8.31 -20.64 3.50
C LYS A 207 -9.54 -20.83 2.64
N ALA A 208 -10.02 -22.06 2.54
CA ALA A 208 -11.29 -22.40 1.94
C ALA A 208 -12.21 -22.93 3.04
N LEU A 209 -13.39 -22.34 3.19
CA LEU A 209 -14.38 -22.76 4.18
C LEU A 209 -15.64 -23.19 3.46
N HIS A 210 -16.18 -24.35 3.81
CA HIS A 210 -17.46 -24.79 3.32
C HIS A 210 -18.58 -23.91 3.91
N ILE A 211 -19.49 -23.42 3.06
CA ILE A 211 -20.51 -22.41 3.43
C ILE A 211 -21.47 -22.95 4.51
N ASN A 212 -21.79 -24.25 4.47
CA ASN A 212 -22.79 -24.87 5.36
C ASN A 212 -22.19 -25.83 6.40
N ASP A 213 -20.85 -25.92 6.50
CA ASP A 213 -20.19 -26.85 7.42
C ASP A 213 -18.96 -26.19 8.05
N THR A 214 -19.01 -25.97 9.36
CA THR A 214 -17.90 -25.41 10.12
C THR A 214 -16.69 -26.34 10.22
N ASN A 215 -16.86 -27.65 9.95
CA ASN A 215 -15.77 -28.63 9.94
C ASN A 215 -15.10 -28.75 8.55
N GLY A 216 -15.76 -28.28 7.48
CA GLY A 216 -15.25 -28.29 6.10
C GLY A 216 -14.24 -27.18 5.83
N LYS A 217 -13.15 -27.14 6.60
CA LYS A 217 -12.12 -26.11 6.51
C LYS A 217 -10.82 -26.67 5.92
N VAL A 218 -10.34 -26.05 4.84
CA VAL A 218 -9.05 -26.36 4.22
C VAL A 218 -8.16 -25.14 4.30
N GLU A 219 -6.94 -25.30 4.83
CA GLU A 219 -5.94 -24.23 4.88
C GLU A 219 -4.64 -24.69 4.21
N HIS A 220 -4.08 -23.83 3.36
CA HIS A 220 -2.78 -24.01 2.74
C HIS A 220 -1.86 -22.86 3.10
N TYR A 221 -0.63 -23.22 3.49
CA TYR A 221 0.45 -22.28 3.81
C TYR A 221 1.58 -22.47 2.80
N LEU A 222 1.88 -21.42 2.05
CA LEU A 222 2.98 -21.37 1.10
C LEU A 222 4.02 -20.38 1.60
N SER A 223 5.29 -20.77 1.49
CA SER A 223 6.40 -19.86 1.74
C SER A 223 7.24 -19.69 0.48
N PHE A 224 7.55 -18.44 0.15
CA PHE A 224 8.41 -18.09 -0.97
C PHE A 224 9.62 -17.32 -0.48
N LYS A 225 10.81 -17.72 -0.96
CA LYS A 225 12.04 -16.97 -0.74
C LYS A 225 12.03 -15.71 -1.63
N PRO A 226 12.23 -14.52 -1.07
CA PRO A 226 12.33 -13.28 -1.84
C PRO A 226 13.51 -13.32 -2.80
N LYS A 227 13.36 -12.69 -3.96
CA LYS A 227 14.40 -12.59 -5.00
C LYS A 227 14.47 -11.15 -5.50
N LYS A 228 15.63 -10.73 -5.99
CA LYS A 228 15.79 -9.43 -6.66
C LYS A 228 15.00 -9.35 -7.98
N ASN A 229 14.86 -10.48 -8.68
CA ASN A 229 14.10 -10.57 -9.92
C ASN A 229 13.61 -12.01 -10.18
N GLY A 230 12.83 -12.16 -11.25
CA GLY A 230 12.37 -13.45 -11.75
C GLY A 230 11.06 -13.90 -11.13
N ARG A 231 10.78 -15.21 -11.19
CA ARG A 231 9.51 -15.80 -10.72
C ARG A 231 9.74 -16.94 -9.74
N SER A 232 8.75 -17.17 -8.91
CA SER A 232 8.62 -18.34 -8.03
C SER A 232 7.19 -18.86 -8.15
N HIS A 233 7.00 -20.17 -8.13
CA HIS A 233 5.67 -20.77 -8.23
C HIS A 233 5.52 -21.95 -7.25
N ARG A 234 4.30 -22.12 -6.78
CA ARG A 234 3.85 -23.20 -5.91
C ARG A 234 2.42 -23.58 -6.29
N LYS A 235 2.05 -24.81 -5.99
CA LYS A 235 0.72 -25.34 -6.30
C LYS A 235 0.01 -25.71 -5.00
N ILE A 236 -1.29 -25.51 -4.98
CA ILE A 236 -2.19 -25.87 -3.89
C ILE A 236 -3.38 -26.61 -4.47
N LYS A 237 -3.97 -27.51 -3.68
CA LYS A 237 -5.07 -28.35 -4.12
C LYS A 237 -6.21 -28.30 -3.11
N VAL A 238 -7.33 -27.72 -3.51
CA VAL A 238 -8.56 -27.62 -2.74
C VAL A 238 -9.60 -28.53 -3.38
N GLY A 239 -9.79 -29.73 -2.80
CA GLY A 239 -10.65 -30.76 -3.38
C GLY A 239 -10.21 -31.14 -4.81
N PRO A 240 -11.09 -31.01 -5.83
CA PRO A 240 -10.75 -31.25 -7.23
C PRO A 240 -9.99 -30.09 -7.89
N CYS A 241 -9.92 -28.91 -7.27
CA CYS A 241 -9.29 -27.71 -7.83
C CYS A 241 -7.80 -27.66 -7.54
N GLU A 242 -6.96 -27.53 -8.56
CA GLU A 242 -5.53 -27.27 -8.43
C GLU A 242 -5.23 -25.84 -8.89
N ILE A 243 -4.66 -25.04 -7.97
CA ILE A 243 -4.33 -23.64 -8.21
C ILE A 243 -2.81 -23.49 -8.19
N GLN A 244 -2.26 -22.80 -9.19
CA GLN A 244 -0.88 -22.35 -9.19
C GLN A 244 -0.82 -20.91 -8.68
N VAL A 245 -0.04 -20.72 -7.61
CA VAL A 245 0.33 -19.40 -7.10
C VAL A 245 1.69 -19.05 -7.69
N THR A 246 1.75 -17.98 -8.46
CA THR A 246 2.97 -17.44 -9.06
C THR A 246 3.29 -16.10 -8.44
N VAL A 247 4.55 -15.90 -8.05
CA VAL A 247 5.07 -14.66 -7.52
C VAL A 247 6.15 -14.16 -8.47
N ALA A 248 5.90 -13.02 -9.11
CA ALA A 248 6.92 -12.28 -9.84
C ALA A 248 7.60 -11.30 -8.89
N TRP A 249 8.93 -11.27 -8.93
CA TRP A 249 9.75 -10.44 -8.06
C TRP A 249 10.37 -9.31 -8.86
N SER A 250 10.36 -8.11 -8.31
CA SER A 250 11.12 -6.99 -8.85
C SER A 250 11.75 -6.17 -7.73
N LEU A 251 12.96 -5.68 -7.97
CA LEU A 251 13.57 -4.68 -7.11
C LEU A 251 12.82 -3.37 -7.26
N LEU A 252 12.60 -2.72 -6.12
CA LEU A 252 12.11 -1.35 -6.12
C LEU A 252 13.28 -0.43 -6.42
N SER A 253 13.12 0.39 -7.47
CA SER A 253 14.13 1.39 -7.82
C SER A 253 14.07 2.51 -6.80
N THR A 254 14.90 2.43 -5.76
CA THR A 254 15.32 3.62 -5.04
C THR A 254 16.15 4.47 -6.00
N PHE A 255 16.04 5.80 -5.93
CA PHE A 255 16.87 6.68 -6.76
C PHE A 255 18.32 6.17 -6.78
N LYS A 256 18.84 6.09 -8.01
CA LYS A 256 20.02 5.39 -8.54
C LYS A 256 21.36 5.51 -7.79
N CYS A 257 21.43 6.14 -6.61
CA CYS A 257 22.68 6.54 -5.97
C CYS A 257 23.33 5.51 -5.02
N PHE A 258 22.72 4.33 -4.75
CA PHE A 258 23.35 3.32 -3.89
C PHE A 258 23.48 1.92 -4.51
N TYR A 259 23.35 1.79 -5.84
CA TYR A 259 23.51 0.49 -6.51
C TYR A 259 24.93 0.19 -7.01
N GLU A 260 25.81 1.19 -7.13
CA GLU A 260 27.18 0.95 -7.62
C GLU A 260 28.07 0.23 -6.59
N GLU A 261 27.70 0.21 -5.30
CA GLU A 261 28.46 -0.50 -4.26
C GLU A 261 27.92 -1.90 -3.90
N ALA A 262 26.77 -2.32 -4.46
CA ALA A 262 26.12 -3.60 -4.12
C ALA A 262 26.19 -4.67 -5.23
N ILE A 263 26.94 -4.40 -6.31
CA ILE A 263 27.26 -5.34 -7.39
C ILE A 263 28.76 -5.27 -7.76
N SER A 264 29.64 -5.09 -6.76
CA SER A 264 31.05 -5.51 -6.82
C SER A 264 31.27 -6.67 -5.86
#